data_AF-Q7NIB0-F1
#
_entry.id   AF-Q7NIB0-F1
#
_cell.length_a   1.000
_cell.length_b   1.000
_cell.length_c   1.000
_cell.angle_alpha   90.00
_cell.angle_beta   90.00
_cell.angle_gamma   90.00
#
_symmetry.space_group_name_H-M   'P 1'
#
loop_
_entity.id
_entity.type
_entity.pdbx_description
1 polymer ?
#
loop_
_entity_poly.entity_id
_entity_poly.type
_entity_poly.pdbx_seq_one_letter_code
_entity_poly.pdbx_strand_id
1 'polypeptide(L)' 'MPEDAIKPVPLRDLRHDIGEPLTAIRLYAEVLRTETQMDSGLRQELLEAIEGQAILLQQRLEEILGEAVSNSHR' A
#
# COMPACT_ATOMS: atom_id res chain seq x y z
N MET A 1 -10.77 35.73 -11.28
CA MET A 1 -9.69 34.78 -11.00
C MET A 1 -10.32 33.63 -10.25
N PRO A 2 -10.40 32.40 -10.78
CA PRO A 2 -10.81 31.28 -9.96
C PRO A 2 -9.61 30.92 -9.07
N GLU A 3 -9.84 30.92 -7.77
CA GLU A 3 -8.90 30.39 -6.79
C GLU A 3 -8.86 28.88 -7.01
N ASP A 4 -7.75 28.36 -7.53
CA ASP A 4 -7.51 26.92 -7.64
C ASP A 4 -7.39 26.35 -6.24
N ALA A 5 -8.54 25.96 -5.70
CA ALA A 5 -8.64 25.22 -4.46
C ALA A 5 -7.92 23.88 -4.67
N ILE A 6 -6.69 23.78 -4.15
CA ILE A 6 -6.00 22.52 -3.94
C ILE A 6 -6.95 21.69 -3.08
N LYS A 7 -7.69 20.75 -3.70
CA LYS A 7 -8.57 19.85 -2.96
C LYS A 7 -7.66 19.05 -2.03
N PRO A 8 -7.82 19.16 -0.70
CA PRO A 8 -7.02 18.36 0.21
C PRO A 8 -7.36 16.89 -0.07
N VAL A 9 -6.37 16.12 -0.50
CA VAL A 9 -6.47 14.66 -0.54
C VAL A 9 -6.86 14.25 0.87
N PRO A 10 -8.03 13.60 1.07
CA PRO A 10 -8.48 13.25 2.40
C PRO A 10 -7.40 12.40 3.06
N LEU A 11 -6.80 12.87 4.16
CA LEU A 11 -5.79 12.10 4.92
C LEU A 11 -6.29 10.71 5.37
N ARG A 12 -7.62 10.53 5.37
CA ARG A 12 -8.29 9.26 5.60
C ARG A 12 -8.03 8.24 4.48
N ASP A 13 -7.91 8.69 3.22
CA ASP A 13 -7.61 7.81 2.09
C ASP A 13 -6.18 7.28 2.19
N LEU A 14 -5.18 8.12 2.49
CA LEU A 14 -3.78 7.67 2.56
C LEU A 14 -3.51 6.61 3.63
N ARG A 15 -4.16 6.70 4.81
CA ARG A 15 -4.01 5.68 5.85
C ARG A 15 -4.60 4.34 5.43
N HIS A 16 -5.71 4.37 4.71
CA HIS A 16 -6.37 3.17 4.21
C HIS A 16 -5.59 2.59 3.02
N ASP A 17 -5.28 3.43 2.05
CA ASP A 17 -4.66 3.12 0.76
C ASP A 17 -3.20 2.67 0.86
N ILE A 18 -2.46 3.17 1.85
CA ILE A 18 -1.04 2.83 2.06
C ILE A 18 -0.86 2.05 3.36
N GLY A 19 -1.48 2.52 4.44
CA GLY A 19 -1.24 2.00 5.78
C GLY A 19 -1.79 0.59 5.99
N GLU A 20 -2.95 0.26 5.46
CA GLU A 20 -3.53 -1.09 5.61
C GLU A 20 -2.75 -2.16 4.83
N PRO A 21 -2.44 -1.99 3.53
CA PRO A 21 -1.61 -2.94 2.79
C PRO A 21 -0.24 -3.14 3.45
N LEU A 22 0.40 -2.06 3.91
CA LEU A 22 1.71 -2.14 4.57
C LEU A 22 1.62 -2.86 5.92
N THR A 23 0.52 -2.69 6.65
CA THR A 23 0.27 -3.43 7.89
C THR A 23 0.04 -4.91 7.61
N ALA A 24 -0.74 -5.26 6.59
CA ALA A 24 -0.97 -6.64 6.18
C ALA A 24 0.33 -7.35 5.79
N ILE A 25 1.16 -6.72 4.95
CA ILE A 25 2.50 -7.23 4.57
C ILE A 25 3.34 -7.49 5.83
N ARG A 26 3.35 -6.55 6.78
CA ARG A 26 4.13 -6.70 8.01
C ARG A 26 3.67 -7.91 8.83
N LEU A 27 2.36 -8.10 8.98
CA LEU A 27 1.79 -9.22 9.74
C LEU A 27 2.09 -10.56 9.06
N TYR A 28 1.93 -10.67 7.74
CA TYR A 28 2.28 -11.90 7.02
C TYR A 28 3.78 -12.22 7.11
N ALA A 29 4.63 -11.20 6.99
CA ALA A 29 6.08 -11.37 7.15
C ALA A 29 6.47 -11.77 8.58
N GLU A 30 5.73 -11.30 9.59
CA GLU A 30 5.93 -11.71 10.98
C GLU A 30 5.59 -13.19 11.17
N VAL A 31 4.43 -13.64 10.69
CA VAL A 31 4.03 -15.05 10.71
C VAL A 31 5.08 -15.94 10.04
N LEU A 32 5.59 -15.53 8.87
CA LEU A 32 6.66 -16.25 8.16
C LEU A 32 7.98 -16.36 8.96
N ARG A 33 8.28 -15.39 9.83
CA ARG A 33 9.50 -15.39 10.66
C ARG A 33 9.31 -16.17 11.96
N THR A 34 8.13 -16.13 12.55
CA THR A 34 7.87 -16.72 13.88
C THR A 34 7.52 -18.21 13.78
N GLU A 35 6.82 -18.63 12.73
CA GLU A 35 6.40 -20.02 12.56
C GLU A 35 7.50 -20.87 11.92
N THR A 36 8.28 -21.56 12.75
CA THR A 36 9.39 -22.43 12.32
C THR A 36 8.92 -23.74 11.68
N GLN A 37 7.67 -24.16 11.93
CA GLN A 37 7.07 -25.38 11.38
C GLN A 37 5.81 -25.08 10.55
N MET A 38 5.92 -24.10 9.66
CA MET A 38 4.85 -23.78 8.73
C MET A 38 4.79 -24.80 7.59
N ASP A 39 3.58 -25.24 7.26
CA ASP A 39 3.32 -26.01 6.04
C ASP A 39 3.83 -25.24 4.80
N SER A 40 4.44 -25.96 3.86
CA SER A 40 5.03 -25.33 2.66
C SER A 40 4.00 -24.70 1.73
N GLY A 41 2.78 -25.26 1.68
CA GLY A 41 1.67 -24.68 0.91
C GLY A 41 1.20 -23.37 1.52
N LEU A 42 0.96 -23.37 2.84
CA LEU A 42 0.59 -22.15 3.57
C LEU A 42 1.67 -21.06 3.47
N ARG A 43 2.95 -21.45 3.53
CA ARG A 43 4.07 -20.52 3.32
C ARG A 43 4.03 -19.87 1.93
N GLN A 44 3.78 -20.66 0.89
CA GLN A 44 3.69 -20.17 -0.47
C GLN A 44 2.49 -19.21 -0.63
N GLU A 45 1.32 -19.57 -0.10
CA GLU A 45 0.14 -18.70 -0.10
C GLU A 45 0.39 -17.36 0.59
N LEU A 46 1.09 -17.36 1.73
CA LEU A 46 1.46 -16.13 2.43
C LEU A 46 2.45 -15.26 1.63
N LEU A 47 3.40 -15.88 0.93
CA LEU A 47 4.33 -15.15 0.07
C LEU A 47 3.61 -14.50 -1.12
N GLU A 48 2.70 -15.23 -1.77
CA GLU A 48 1.86 -14.71 -2.85
C GLU A 48 0.95 -13.58 -2.36
N ALA A 49 0.39 -13.70 -1.17
CA ALA A 49 -0.40 -12.63 -0.55
C ALA A 49 0.44 -11.37 -0.28
N ILE A 50 1.68 -11.53 0.21
CA ILE A 50 2.62 -10.41 0.41
C ILE A 50 2.93 -9.74 -0.93
N GLU A 51 3.25 -10.51 -1.96
CA GLU A 51 3.57 -9.99 -3.30
C GLU A 51 2.40 -9.20 -3.89
N GLY A 52 1.18 -9.75 -3.81
CA GLY A 52 -0.03 -9.07 -4.27
C GLY A 52 -0.28 -7.74 -3.53
N GLN A 53 -0.12 -7.71 -2.21
CA GLN A 53 -0.25 -6.48 -1.43
C GLN A 53 0.85 -5.46 -1.75
N ALA A 54 2.08 -5.91 -1.99
CA ALA A 54 3.19 -5.03 -2.35
C ALA A 54 2.97 -4.36 -3.72
N ILE A 55 2.47 -5.11 -4.70
CA ILE A 55 2.11 -4.57 -6.02
C ILE A 55 1.00 -3.52 -5.89
N LEU A 56 -0.08 -3.83 -5.15
CA LEU A 56 -1.18 -2.89 -4.93
C LEU A 56 -0.69 -1.59 -4.26
N LEU A 57 0.14 -1.73 -3.24
CA LEU A 57 0.74 -0.60 -2.53
C LEU A 57 1.61 0.25 -3.46
N GLN A 58 2.42 -0.38 -4.31
CA GLN A 58 3.24 0.33 -5.28
C GLN A 58 2.38 1.12 -6.26
N GLN A 59 1.37 0.51 -6.86
CA GLN A 59 0.46 1.19 -7.79
C GLN A 59 -0.20 2.41 -7.14
N ARG A 60 -0.65 2.26 -5.89
CA ARG A 60 -1.32 3.34 -5.18
C ARG A 60 -0.36 4.49 -4.85
N LEU A 61 0.88 4.18 -4.49
CA LEU A 61 1.93 5.19 -4.29
C LEU A 61 2.24 5.94 -5.60
N GLU A 62 2.31 5.24 -6.73
CA GLU A 62 2.53 5.84 -8.05
C GLU A 62 1.39 6.79 -8.44
N GLU A 63 0.14 6.42 -8.18
CA GLU A 63 -1.04 7.28 -8.40
C GLU A 63 -0.95 8.57 -7.58
N ILE A 64 -0.71 8.44 -6.28
CA ILE A 64 -0.64 9.59 -5.35
C ILE A 64 0.50 10.54 -5.75
N LEU A 65 1.68 9.99 -6.09
CA LEU A 65 2.82 10.78 -6.54
C LEU A 65 2.53 11.44 -7.90
N GLY A 66 1.90 10.73 -8.83
CA GLY A 66 1.50 11.25 -10.14
C GLY A 66 0.50 12.41 -10.05
N GLU A 67 -0.48 12.31 -9.15
CA GLU A 67 -1.42 13.38 -8.85
C GLU A 67 -0.73 14.61 -8.24
N ALA A 68 0.18 14.39 -7.29
CA ALA A 68 0.93 15.48 -6.64
C ALA A 68 1.81 16.25 -7.64
N VAL A 69 2.48 15.55 -8.56
CA VAL A 69 3.29 16.19 -9.61
C VAL A 69 2.42 16.94 -10.61
N SER A 70 1.30 16.34 -11.05
CA SER A 70 0.41 16.94 -12.06
C SER A 70 -0.31 18.19 -11.55
N ASN A 71 -0.68 18.23 -10.27
CA ASN A 71 -1.32 19.39 -9.66
C ASN A 71 -0.34 20.55 -9.37
N SER A 72 0.96 20.29 -9.25
CA SER A 72 1.99 21.35 -9.06
C SER A 72 2.29 22.17 -10.33
N HIS A 73 1.84 21.71 -11.51
CA HIS A 73 2.09 22.36 -12.80
C HIS A 73 0.85 23.04 -13.40
N ARG A 74 -0.26 23.06 -12.67
CA ARG A 74 -1.47 23.85 -12.96
C ARG A 74 -1.47 25.09 -12.09
#